data_AF-A0A2I4BSY5-F1
#
_entry.id   AF-A0A2I4BSY5-F1
#
_cell.length_a   1.000
_cell.length_b   1.000
_cell.length_c   1.000
_cell.angle_alpha   90.00
_cell.angle_beta   90.00
_cell.angle_gamma   90.00
#
_symmetry.space_group_name_H-M   'P 1'
#
loop_
_entity.id
_entity.type
_entity.pdbx_description
1 polymer ?
#
loop_
_entity_poly.entity_id
_entity_poly.type
_entity_poly.pdbx_seq_one_letter_code
_entity_poly.pdbx_strand_id
1 'polypeptide(L)'
;MFILISTVMTWARTKPEEADGPEPVFSEEDVTRRRPHPSFRKHKDLEKLVLKLAKEKKSKLTCYVVAAGLQYGMEEDVFHYFFKVSWLMQLPKVPIFGNGTNYIPTIHVYDLGGVVQNVLQLRPKTNYILAVDHSRNTLGDIVKTISDVLGPEEVHKMSLQDVVTMKAVTTQQLDCLSIDLCLDAVMVNDLLNLSWTCPSGMVENMENIVQEYKDCRQLLPVKLCLLGPPAVGKSTVAEKLCQYYRIHHVHVHSLLEETDTQRQEKRTGADPEHEASAAGNMSLETTEGQLDEQQICEILQEKLESKVCRNHGFVLEGFPHTYDQAKRIFSAEEPETQDSEPMSRTPWYNKIITPEHVFALDASDDFLTRRVQALPESVAEKTHLTQDRFLPRLQTFRRLNRAEDTLLDFFHQREIHPQHIDVSTDDPECTHVLKKIKEIVGVPKNYGASPEEQEEEEQRRAEERRQSLAAEAVQRKHSRAAALVELAAQHEDWHRNLLEVRRQQGELLGAQALPLRNYLMKHVMPSLTQAMSECCRVKPHDPVDFLAEHLLHNNEDQH
;
A
#
# COMPACT_ATOMS: atom_id res chain seq x y z
N MET A 1 -49.04 -11.45 -9.34
CA MET A 1 -48.72 -10.17 -8.69
C MET A 1 -47.38 -9.71 -9.22
N PHE A 2 -47.23 -8.42 -9.49
CA PHE A 2 -46.03 -7.80 -10.01
C PHE A 2 -45.73 -6.57 -9.16
N ILE A 3 -44.52 -6.45 -8.65
CA ILE A 3 -44.08 -5.31 -7.84
C ILE A 3 -42.94 -4.64 -8.60
N LEU A 4 -43.15 -3.40 -9.03
CA LEU A 4 -42.10 -2.57 -9.59
C LEU A 4 -41.42 -1.82 -8.44
N ILE A 5 -40.14 -2.14 -8.19
CA ILE A 5 -39.29 -1.32 -7.34
C ILE A 5 -38.81 -0.16 -8.20
N SER A 6 -39.22 1.05 -7.81
CA SER A 6 -38.87 2.31 -8.43
C SER A 6 -38.09 3.18 -7.43
N THR A 7 -37.86 4.44 -7.79
CA THR A 7 -37.04 5.38 -7.05
C THR A 7 -37.76 6.70 -6.77
N VAL A 8 -37.49 7.30 -5.62
CA VAL A 8 -37.87 8.67 -5.26
C VAL A 8 -37.34 9.72 -6.23
N MET A 9 -36.37 9.42 -7.08
CA MET A 9 -35.93 10.32 -8.16
C MET A 9 -37.04 10.67 -9.16
N THR A 10 -38.16 9.92 -9.17
CA THR A 10 -39.36 10.27 -9.92
C THR A 10 -40.15 11.45 -9.34
N TRP A 11 -39.75 11.92 -8.16
CA TRP A 11 -40.28 13.07 -7.42
C TRP A 11 -39.32 14.27 -7.36
N ALA A 12 -38.06 14.11 -7.77
CA ALA A 12 -36.97 15.07 -7.51
C ALA A 12 -37.19 16.54 -7.92
N ARG A 13 -38.16 16.85 -8.80
CA ARG A 13 -38.49 18.22 -9.22
C ARG A 13 -39.89 18.66 -8.82
N THR A 14 -40.51 17.92 -7.90
CA THR A 14 -41.83 18.26 -7.37
C THR A 14 -41.69 19.51 -6.54
N LYS A 15 -42.53 20.51 -6.81
CA LYS A 15 -42.51 21.77 -6.09
C LYS A 15 -43.69 21.80 -5.12
N PRO A 16 -43.50 22.38 -3.92
CA PRO A 16 -44.62 22.63 -3.03
C PRO A 16 -45.63 23.61 -3.63
N GLU A 17 -46.88 23.47 -3.23
CA GLU A 17 -47.86 24.55 -3.38
C GLU A 17 -47.49 25.67 -2.40
N GLU A 18 -47.62 26.93 -2.84
CA GLU A 18 -47.18 28.14 -2.13
C GLU A 18 -47.33 28.03 -0.60
N ALA A 19 -46.20 28.06 0.11
CA ALA A 19 -46.13 27.71 1.52
C ALA A 19 -46.53 28.89 2.43
N ASP A 20 -47.65 28.74 3.12
CA ASP A 20 -47.98 29.49 4.34
C ASP A 20 -47.94 28.47 5.51
N GLY A 21 -46.75 27.99 5.85
CA GLY A 21 -46.50 26.93 6.86
C GLY A 21 -45.09 26.32 6.82
N PRO A 22 -44.67 25.54 7.84
CA PRO A 22 -43.34 24.91 7.87
C PRO A 22 -43.20 23.89 6.74
N GLU A 23 -41.96 23.57 6.38
CA GLU A 23 -41.49 22.87 5.18
C GLU A 23 -42.46 21.84 4.54
N PRO A 24 -42.56 21.83 3.20
CA PRO A 24 -43.54 21.00 2.50
C PRO A 24 -43.14 19.52 2.48
N VAL A 25 -44.00 18.70 3.07
CA VAL A 25 -43.87 17.23 3.10
C VAL A 25 -44.81 16.63 2.05
N PHE A 26 -44.29 15.75 1.19
CA PHE A 26 -45.09 15.05 0.18
C PHE A 26 -45.42 13.62 0.61
N SER A 27 -46.63 13.16 0.29
CA SER A 27 -47.08 11.79 0.58
C SER A 27 -47.58 11.07 -0.68
N GLU A 28 -48.06 9.83 -0.55
CA GLU A 28 -48.64 9.07 -1.66
C GLU A 28 -49.86 9.75 -2.31
N GLU A 29 -50.49 10.73 -1.65
CA GLU A 29 -51.61 11.49 -2.23
C GLU A 29 -51.14 12.43 -3.35
N ASP A 30 -49.91 12.93 -3.26
CA ASP A 30 -49.30 13.87 -4.22
C ASP A 30 -48.71 13.19 -5.46
N VAL A 31 -48.87 11.88 -5.59
CA VAL A 31 -48.34 11.05 -6.69
C VAL A 31 -48.72 11.63 -8.05
N THR A 32 -49.91 12.22 -8.19
CA THR A 32 -50.37 12.79 -9.46
C THR A 32 -49.61 14.06 -9.87
N ARG A 33 -49.09 14.80 -8.90
CA ARG A 33 -48.40 16.09 -9.06
C ARG A 33 -46.89 15.94 -9.22
N ARG A 34 -46.34 14.77 -8.87
CA ARG A 34 -44.89 14.51 -8.88
C ARG A 34 -44.21 14.86 -10.20
N ARG A 35 -42.99 15.39 -10.14
CA ARG A 35 -42.15 15.67 -11.33
C ARG A 35 -40.80 14.96 -11.20
N PRO A 36 -40.40 14.15 -12.21
CA PRO A 36 -39.17 13.37 -12.13
C PRO A 36 -37.95 14.22 -12.48
N HIS A 37 -36.79 13.79 -11.99
CA HIS A 37 -35.52 14.28 -12.53
C HIS A 37 -35.42 13.96 -14.04
N PRO A 38 -34.77 14.79 -14.89
CA PRO A 38 -34.62 14.54 -16.32
C PRO A 38 -34.03 13.16 -16.66
N SER A 39 -33.03 12.70 -15.92
CA SER A 39 -32.42 11.37 -16.11
C SER A 39 -33.37 10.22 -15.73
N PHE A 40 -34.41 10.48 -14.92
CA PHE A 40 -35.34 9.47 -14.41
C PHE A 40 -36.74 9.54 -15.05
N ARG A 41 -36.91 10.25 -16.18
CA ARG A 41 -38.19 10.29 -16.92
C ARG A 41 -38.70 8.91 -17.34
N LYS A 42 -37.80 8.06 -17.85
CA LYS A 42 -38.14 6.68 -18.25
C LYS A 42 -38.65 5.84 -17.09
N HIS A 43 -38.12 6.04 -15.88
CA HIS A 43 -38.61 5.36 -14.67
C HIS A 43 -40.05 5.76 -14.37
N LYS A 44 -40.38 7.05 -14.40
CA LYS A 44 -41.77 7.52 -14.22
C LYS A 44 -42.71 6.99 -15.30
N ASP A 45 -42.26 6.90 -16.55
CA ASP A 45 -43.09 6.36 -17.64
C ASP A 45 -43.38 4.86 -17.43
N LEU A 46 -42.41 4.10 -16.94
CA LEU A 46 -42.59 2.71 -16.53
C LEU A 46 -43.57 2.59 -15.36
N GLU A 47 -43.45 3.44 -14.32
CA GLU A 47 -44.41 3.47 -13.22
C GLU A 47 -45.84 3.71 -13.71
N LYS A 48 -46.05 4.67 -14.62
CA LYS A 48 -47.36 4.94 -15.22
C LYS A 48 -47.92 3.74 -15.97
N LEU A 49 -47.08 3.04 -16.73
CA LEU A 49 -47.49 1.84 -17.44
C LEU A 49 -47.98 0.76 -16.47
N VAL A 50 -47.22 0.51 -15.41
CA VAL A 50 -47.56 -0.49 -14.39
C VAL A 50 -48.85 -0.11 -13.65
N LEU A 51 -49.01 1.16 -13.26
CA LEU A 51 -50.24 1.66 -12.63
C LEU A 51 -51.46 1.59 -13.56
N LYS A 52 -51.27 1.77 -14.87
CA LYS A 52 -52.34 1.62 -15.87
C LYS A 52 -52.79 0.16 -15.96
N LEU A 53 -51.84 -0.78 -16.06
CA LEU A 53 -52.13 -2.22 -16.07
C LEU A 53 -52.83 -2.69 -14.79
N ALA A 54 -52.52 -2.06 -13.65
CA ALA A 54 -53.18 -2.33 -12.37
C ALA A 54 -54.67 -1.94 -12.35
N LYS A 55 -55.05 -0.92 -13.12
CA LYS A 55 -56.43 -0.37 -13.17
C LYS A 55 -57.31 -1.05 -14.23
N GLU A 56 -56.72 -1.80 -15.16
CA GLU A 56 -57.48 -2.46 -16.22
C GLU A 56 -58.32 -3.63 -15.67
N LYS A 57 -59.65 -3.52 -15.73
CA LYS A 57 -60.61 -4.51 -15.21
C LYS A 57 -60.47 -5.93 -15.80
N LYS A 58 -59.75 -6.09 -16.92
CA LYS A 58 -59.49 -7.39 -17.58
C LYS A 58 -58.12 -7.99 -17.22
N SER A 59 -57.28 -7.26 -16.50
CA SER A 59 -55.96 -7.74 -16.10
C SER A 59 -56.08 -8.79 -15.00
N LYS A 60 -55.46 -9.96 -15.21
CA LYS A 60 -55.24 -10.97 -14.17
C LYS A 60 -54.05 -10.62 -13.26
N LEU A 61 -53.35 -9.52 -13.54
CA LEU A 61 -52.10 -9.13 -12.88
C LEU A 61 -52.38 -8.01 -11.87
N THR A 62 -52.24 -8.31 -10.58
CA THR A 62 -52.16 -7.28 -9.53
C THR A 62 -50.80 -6.61 -9.60
N CYS A 63 -50.75 -5.30 -9.83
CA CYS A 63 -49.50 -4.55 -9.96
C CYS A 63 -49.35 -3.53 -8.83
N TYR A 64 -48.15 -3.44 -8.27
CA TYR A 64 -47.75 -2.44 -7.30
C TYR A 64 -46.51 -1.70 -7.79
N VAL A 65 -46.38 -0.43 -7.41
CA VAL A 65 -45.18 0.38 -7.56
C VAL A 65 -44.73 0.78 -6.17
N VAL A 66 -43.51 0.41 -5.81
CA VAL A 66 -42.86 0.80 -4.55
C VAL A 66 -41.75 1.77 -4.91
N ALA A 67 -41.90 3.04 -4.56
CA ALA A 67 -40.89 4.06 -4.80
C ALA A 67 -39.98 4.15 -3.57
N ALA A 68 -38.80 3.58 -3.69
CA ALA A 68 -37.80 3.51 -2.62
C ALA A 68 -37.02 4.81 -2.51
N GLY A 69 -36.75 5.23 -1.27
CA GLY A 69 -35.73 6.21 -0.91
C GLY A 69 -34.34 5.80 -1.40
N LEU A 70 -33.36 6.68 -1.21
CA LEU A 70 -31.96 6.33 -1.43
C LEU A 70 -31.58 5.22 -0.45
N GLN A 71 -31.07 4.12 -1.00
CA GLN A 71 -30.81 2.91 -0.24
C GLN A 71 -29.48 3.02 0.49
N TYR A 72 -29.47 2.59 1.76
CA TYR A 72 -28.27 2.44 2.59
C TYR A 72 -28.32 1.11 3.35
N GLY A 73 -27.23 0.75 4.00
CA GLY A 73 -27.02 -0.54 4.64
C GLY A 73 -26.11 -1.45 3.84
N MET A 74 -25.38 -2.34 4.53
CA MET A 74 -24.47 -3.31 3.93
C MET A 74 -23.35 -2.64 3.09
N GLU A 75 -23.38 -2.76 1.75
CA GLU A 75 -22.28 -2.32 0.89
C GLU A 75 -22.33 -0.84 0.48
N GLU A 76 -23.35 -0.06 0.91
CA GLU A 76 -23.58 1.36 0.60
C GLU A 76 -23.40 1.73 -0.89
N ASP A 77 -24.47 2.11 -1.60
CA ASP A 77 -24.35 2.51 -3.01
C ASP A 77 -23.98 3.99 -3.15
N VAL A 78 -24.97 4.87 -3.05
CA VAL A 78 -24.82 6.31 -3.29
C VAL A 78 -23.95 6.98 -2.22
N PHE A 79 -23.92 6.43 -1.00
CA PHE A 79 -23.15 6.96 0.12
C PHE A 79 -21.72 6.38 0.21
N HIS A 80 -21.36 5.39 -0.61
CA HIS A 80 -20.06 4.71 -0.55
C HIS A 80 -18.87 5.66 -0.47
N TYR A 81 -18.91 6.71 -1.29
CA TYR A 81 -17.83 7.69 -1.38
C TYR A 81 -17.49 8.28 -0.01
N PHE A 82 -18.50 8.68 0.76
CA PHE A 82 -18.31 9.29 2.08
C PHE A 82 -17.73 8.26 3.06
N PHE A 83 -18.27 7.04 3.11
CA PHE A 83 -17.71 5.98 3.95
C PHE A 83 -16.27 5.64 3.57
N LYS A 84 -15.94 5.59 2.28
CA LYS A 84 -14.59 5.29 1.81
C LYS A 84 -13.59 6.38 2.19
N VAL A 85 -13.94 7.65 1.97
CA VAL A 85 -13.06 8.78 2.32
C VAL A 85 -12.91 8.89 3.83
N SER A 86 -14.00 8.74 4.58
CA SER A 86 -13.98 8.72 6.05
C SER A 86 -13.19 7.54 6.60
N TRP A 87 -13.31 6.35 6.00
CA TRP A 87 -12.48 5.20 6.38
C TRP A 87 -11.00 5.47 6.13
N LEU A 88 -10.64 5.94 4.93
CA LEU A 88 -9.24 6.15 4.54
C LEU A 88 -8.55 7.27 5.33
N MET A 89 -9.30 8.27 5.82
CA MET A 89 -8.78 9.42 6.59
C MET A 89 -7.60 10.15 5.92
N GLN A 90 -7.49 10.07 4.59
CA GLN A 90 -6.46 10.79 3.82
C GLN A 90 -6.74 12.29 3.75
N LEU A 91 -8.03 12.67 3.81
CA LEU A 91 -8.44 14.07 3.86
C LEU A 91 -8.69 14.46 5.32
N PRO A 92 -8.19 15.61 5.78
CA PRO A 92 -8.44 16.09 7.14
C PRO A 92 -9.92 16.44 7.35
N LYS A 93 -10.65 16.74 6.27
CA LYS A 93 -12.07 17.13 6.30
C LYS A 93 -12.84 16.38 5.23
N VAL A 94 -13.97 15.77 5.59
CA VAL A 94 -14.84 15.07 4.63
C VAL A 94 -15.65 16.11 3.82
N PRO A 95 -15.66 16.04 2.47
CA PRO A 95 -16.39 17.01 1.65
C PRO A 95 -17.90 16.72 1.64
N ILE A 96 -18.70 17.73 1.94
CA ILE A 96 -20.15 17.77 1.75
C ILE A 96 -20.42 18.39 0.38
N PHE A 97 -21.21 17.71 -0.44
CA PHE A 97 -21.53 18.20 -1.79
C PHE A 97 -22.57 19.32 -1.73
N GLY A 98 -22.22 20.50 -2.25
CA GLY A 98 -23.07 21.68 -2.20
C GLY A 98 -23.15 22.27 -0.79
N ASN A 99 -24.34 22.77 -0.42
CA ASN A 99 -24.56 23.40 0.87
C ASN A 99 -24.82 22.40 2.01
N GLY A 100 -25.23 21.18 1.67
CA GLY A 100 -25.61 20.13 2.62
C GLY A 100 -26.96 20.33 3.31
N THR A 101 -27.73 21.35 2.96
CA THR A 101 -29.02 21.67 3.61
C THR A 101 -30.20 20.95 2.97
N ASN A 102 -29.96 20.14 1.95
CA ASN A 102 -30.98 19.43 1.21
C ASN A 102 -31.39 18.15 1.94
N TYR A 103 -32.70 17.88 2.00
CA TYR A 103 -33.23 16.69 2.64
C TYR A 103 -33.14 15.48 1.71
N ILE A 104 -32.57 14.40 2.23
CA ILE A 104 -32.40 13.16 1.49
C ILE A 104 -33.33 12.08 2.04
N PRO A 105 -34.36 11.65 1.28
CA PRO A 105 -35.20 10.55 1.69
C PRO A 105 -34.45 9.22 1.55
N THR A 106 -34.27 8.51 2.65
CA THR A 106 -33.49 7.27 2.73
C THR A 106 -34.33 6.05 3.11
N ILE A 107 -33.83 4.86 2.85
CA ILE A 107 -34.37 3.61 3.39
C ILE A 107 -33.28 2.55 3.50
N HIS A 108 -33.26 1.81 4.62
CA HIS A 108 -32.35 0.68 4.78
C HIS A 108 -32.73 -0.49 3.85
N VAL A 109 -31.76 -1.20 3.30
CA VAL A 109 -32.00 -2.30 2.34
C VAL A 109 -32.88 -3.42 2.93
N TYR A 110 -32.69 -3.78 4.20
CA TYR A 110 -33.56 -4.78 4.84
C TYR A 110 -34.97 -4.26 5.08
N ASP A 111 -35.13 -2.98 5.40
CA ASP A 111 -36.45 -2.39 5.61
C ASP A 111 -37.22 -2.30 4.30
N LEU A 112 -36.55 -1.96 3.19
CA LEU A 112 -37.12 -2.07 1.85
C LEU A 112 -37.55 -3.51 1.52
N GLY A 113 -36.72 -4.50 1.87
CA GLY A 113 -37.07 -5.92 1.75
C GLY A 113 -38.33 -6.29 2.56
N GLY A 114 -38.43 -5.78 3.79
CA GLY A 114 -39.58 -5.93 4.66
C GLY A 114 -40.85 -5.30 4.09
N VAL A 115 -40.75 -4.11 3.50
CA VAL A 115 -41.86 -3.44 2.79
C VAL A 115 -42.36 -4.31 1.65
N VAL A 116 -41.45 -4.80 0.80
CA VAL A 116 -41.81 -5.68 -0.33
C VAL A 116 -42.49 -6.97 0.17
N GLN A 117 -41.96 -7.60 1.22
CA GLN A 117 -42.55 -8.79 1.82
C GLN A 117 -43.96 -8.52 2.36
N ASN A 118 -44.17 -7.40 3.03
CA ASN A 118 -45.47 -7.01 3.54
C ASN A 118 -46.48 -6.72 2.42
N VAL A 119 -46.06 -6.08 1.33
CA VAL A 119 -46.91 -5.86 0.15
C VAL A 119 -47.35 -7.19 -0.47
N LEU A 120 -46.44 -8.18 -0.53
CA LEU A 120 -46.76 -9.52 -1.03
C LEU A 120 -47.85 -10.22 -0.19
N GLN A 121 -47.81 -10.04 1.13
CA GLN A 121 -48.71 -10.68 2.08
C GLN A 121 -50.05 -9.97 2.21
N LEU A 122 -50.03 -8.66 2.48
CA LEU A 122 -51.21 -7.85 2.80
C LEU A 122 -52.00 -7.43 1.57
N ARG A 123 -51.35 -7.35 0.40
CA ARG A 123 -51.96 -6.91 -0.87
C ARG A 123 -52.79 -5.63 -0.71
N PRO A 124 -52.15 -4.50 -0.40
CA PRO A 124 -52.84 -3.26 -0.11
C PRO A 124 -53.73 -2.80 -1.28
N LYS A 125 -54.72 -1.96 -0.99
CA LYS A 125 -55.65 -1.42 -1.99
C LYS A 125 -55.00 -0.38 -2.91
N THR A 126 -54.01 0.36 -2.40
CA THR A 126 -53.26 1.34 -3.17
C THR A 126 -52.16 0.63 -3.96
N ASN A 127 -52.03 1.01 -5.23
CA ASN A 127 -51.04 0.41 -6.14
C ASN A 127 -49.72 1.19 -6.17
N TYR A 128 -49.62 2.32 -5.45
CA TYR A 128 -48.41 3.11 -5.32
C TYR A 128 -48.09 3.28 -3.84
N ILE A 129 -46.85 3.00 -3.47
CA ILE A 129 -46.37 2.94 -2.08
C ILE A 129 -45.03 3.67 -2.05
N LEU A 130 -44.86 4.63 -1.14
CA LEU A 130 -43.55 5.21 -0.86
C LEU A 130 -42.85 4.35 0.19
N ALA A 131 -41.56 4.10 0.02
CA ALA A 131 -40.76 3.33 0.97
C ALA A 131 -39.57 4.19 1.39
N VAL A 132 -39.77 4.97 2.44
CA VAL A 132 -38.76 5.81 3.10
C VAL A 132 -38.82 5.56 4.62
N ASP A 133 -37.70 5.75 5.31
CA ASP A 133 -37.67 5.75 6.77
C ASP A 133 -38.32 7.03 7.35
N HIS A 134 -38.46 7.09 8.68
CA HIS A 134 -39.08 8.25 9.34
C HIS A 134 -38.16 9.47 9.44
N SER A 135 -36.92 9.33 8.96
CA SER A 135 -35.90 10.35 9.18
C SER A 135 -36.03 11.51 8.22
N ARG A 136 -35.64 12.70 8.70
CA ARG A 136 -35.61 13.94 7.92
C ARG A 136 -34.22 14.53 8.00
N ASN A 137 -33.24 13.71 7.63
CA ASN A 137 -31.85 14.10 7.71
C ASN A 137 -31.44 14.87 6.46
N THR A 138 -30.65 15.93 6.65
CA THR A 138 -30.01 16.60 5.53
C THR A 138 -28.78 15.84 5.07
N LEU A 139 -28.31 16.08 3.84
CA LEU A 139 -27.02 15.54 3.39
C LEU A 139 -25.88 15.92 4.35
N GLY A 140 -25.90 17.14 4.88
CA GLY A 140 -24.91 17.63 5.82
C GLY A 140 -24.91 16.82 7.12
N ASP A 141 -26.07 16.52 7.67
CA ASP A 141 -26.21 15.70 8.89
C ASP A 141 -25.66 14.30 8.66
N ILE A 142 -26.06 13.65 7.55
CA ILE A 142 -25.59 12.30 7.19
C ILE A 142 -24.06 12.26 7.08
N VAL A 143 -23.48 13.17 6.27
CA VAL A 143 -22.01 13.18 6.04
C VAL A 143 -21.25 13.52 7.31
N LYS A 144 -21.79 14.43 8.14
CA LYS A 144 -21.20 14.77 9.43
C LYS A 144 -21.19 13.56 10.35
N THR A 145 -22.31 12.86 10.51
CA THR A 145 -22.37 11.66 11.37
C THR A 145 -21.46 10.53 10.86
N ILE A 146 -21.32 10.36 9.53
CA ILE A 146 -20.32 9.44 8.97
C ILE A 146 -18.90 9.86 9.38
N SER A 147 -18.57 11.15 9.32
CA SER A 147 -17.26 11.67 9.77
C SER A 147 -17.08 11.48 11.28
N ASP A 148 -18.12 11.68 12.07
CA ASP A 148 -18.10 11.59 13.53
C ASP A 148 -17.96 10.14 14.03
N VAL A 149 -18.48 9.16 13.30
CA VAL A 149 -18.36 7.75 13.69
C VAL A 149 -17.13 7.09 13.07
N LEU A 150 -16.89 7.33 11.78
CA LEU A 150 -15.88 6.60 11.00
C LEU A 150 -14.65 7.44 10.65
N GLY A 151 -14.79 8.75 10.49
CA GLY A 151 -13.78 9.62 9.90
C GLY A 151 -13.12 10.61 10.88
N PRO A 152 -12.57 11.72 10.35
CA PRO A 152 -11.78 12.69 11.09
C PRO A 152 -12.61 13.70 11.92
N GLU A 153 -13.94 13.55 12.03
CA GLU A 153 -14.86 14.47 12.77
C GLU A 153 -15.01 15.88 12.16
N GLU A 154 -14.20 16.20 11.16
CA GLU A 154 -14.30 17.48 10.46
C GLU A 154 -14.92 17.30 9.08
N VAL A 155 -15.71 18.31 8.69
CA VAL A 155 -16.38 18.37 7.39
C VAL A 155 -16.18 19.74 6.74
N HIS A 156 -16.24 19.80 5.42
CA HIS A 156 -16.20 21.07 4.68
C HIS A 156 -17.17 21.03 3.50
N LYS A 157 -17.67 22.18 3.09
CA LYS A 157 -18.55 22.30 1.92
C LYS A 157 -17.72 22.37 0.64
N MET A 158 -18.14 21.65 -0.38
CA MET A 158 -17.50 21.61 -1.69
C MET A 158 -18.52 21.96 -2.78
N SER A 159 -18.12 22.80 -3.74
CA SER A 159 -19.03 23.17 -4.83
C SER A 159 -19.30 21.98 -5.76
N LEU A 160 -20.49 21.92 -6.36
CA LEU A 160 -20.82 20.83 -7.29
C LEU A 160 -19.90 20.80 -8.53
N GLN A 161 -19.30 21.93 -8.91
CA GLN A 161 -18.35 21.99 -10.03
C GLN A 161 -17.03 21.30 -9.68
N ASP A 162 -16.56 21.48 -8.44
CA ASP A 162 -15.35 20.83 -7.94
C ASP A 162 -15.56 19.32 -7.82
N VAL A 163 -16.75 18.90 -7.35
CA VAL A 163 -17.13 17.47 -7.26
C VAL A 163 -17.10 16.80 -8.63
N VAL A 164 -17.64 17.46 -9.67
CA VAL A 164 -17.61 16.95 -11.05
C VAL A 164 -16.17 16.87 -11.57
N THR A 165 -15.31 17.82 -11.20
CA THR A 165 -13.90 17.87 -11.59
C THR A 165 -13.10 16.73 -10.96
N MET A 166 -13.40 16.40 -9.70
CA MET A 166 -12.77 15.30 -8.95
C MET A 166 -13.06 13.92 -9.56
N LYS A 167 -14.17 13.74 -10.28
CA LYS A 167 -14.60 12.47 -10.90
C LYS A 167 -14.73 11.28 -9.93
N ALA A 168 -14.78 11.53 -8.62
CA ALA A 168 -14.87 10.47 -7.62
C ALA A 168 -16.27 9.85 -7.48
N VAL A 169 -17.31 10.55 -7.96
CA VAL A 169 -18.70 10.08 -8.00
C VAL A 169 -19.28 10.22 -9.40
N THR A 170 -20.19 9.33 -9.76
CA THR A 170 -20.89 9.40 -11.05
C THR A 170 -21.90 10.54 -11.09
N THR A 171 -22.23 11.04 -12.29
CA THR A 171 -23.25 12.08 -12.46
C THR A 171 -24.61 11.65 -11.89
N GLN A 172 -24.97 10.37 -12.02
CA GLN A 172 -26.23 9.86 -11.49
C GLN A 172 -26.25 9.83 -9.95
N GLN A 173 -25.14 9.46 -9.31
CA GLN A 173 -25.02 9.53 -7.84
C GLN A 173 -25.08 10.98 -7.35
N LEU A 174 -24.43 11.90 -8.07
CA LEU A 174 -24.50 13.33 -7.75
C LEU A 174 -25.93 13.88 -7.90
N ASP A 175 -26.66 13.49 -8.95
CA ASP A 175 -28.07 13.84 -9.13
C ASP A 175 -28.92 13.35 -7.93
N CYS A 176 -28.67 12.12 -7.46
CA CYS A 176 -29.34 11.55 -6.29
C CYS A 176 -29.01 12.31 -5.00
N LEU A 177 -27.74 12.63 -4.75
CA LEU A 177 -27.30 13.35 -3.55
C LEU A 177 -27.71 14.83 -3.55
N SER A 178 -28.06 15.39 -4.70
CA SER A 178 -28.51 16.78 -4.85
C SER A 178 -30.04 16.92 -4.70
N ILE A 179 -30.74 15.84 -4.38
CA ILE A 179 -32.19 15.87 -4.17
C ILE A 179 -32.53 16.65 -2.90
N ASP A 180 -33.63 17.39 -2.94
CA ASP A 180 -34.19 18.09 -1.78
C ASP A 180 -35.67 17.72 -1.68
N LEU A 181 -35.96 16.67 -0.93
CA LEU A 181 -37.30 16.12 -0.79
C LEU A 181 -37.56 15.63 0.63
N CYS A 182 -38.60 16.18 1.25
CA CYS A 182 -39.23 15.62 2.45
C CYS A 182 -40.40 14.75 2.02
N LEU A 183 -40.27 13.43 2.21
CA LEU A 183 -41.31 12.45 1.91
C LEU A 183 -41.84 11.84 3.21
N ASP A 184 -43.13 11.52 3.23
CA ASP A 184 -43.76 10.79 4.32
C ASP A 184 -44.48 9.56 3.77
N ALA A 185 -44.00 8.37 4.15
CA ALA A 185 -44.56 7.09 3.74
C ALA A 185 -45.67 6.65 4.70
N VAL A 186 -46.76 7.43 4.76
CA VAL A 186 -47.89 7.21 5.67
C VAL A 186 -48.42 5.77 5.58
N MET A 187 -48.50 5.22 4.35
CA MET A 187 -48.99 3.86 4.14
C MET A 187 -48.09 2.79 4.75
N VAL A 188 -46.77 2.96 4.66
CA VAL A 188 -45.80 2.02 5.21
C VAL A 188 -45.82 2.08 6.74
N ASN A 189 -45.94 3.28 7.27
CA ASN A 189 -45.89 3.58 8.70
C ASN A 189 -47.15 3.08 9.43
N ASP A 190 -48.33 3.28 8.84
CA ASP A 190 -49.60 3.03 9.51
C ASP A 190 -50.20 1.65 9.21
N LEU A 191 -49.92 1.06 8.04
CA LEU A 191 -50.57 -0.20 7.62
C LEU A 191 -49.68 -1.43 7.61
N LEU A 192 -48.35 -1.29 7.58
CA LEU A 192 -47.45 -2.44 7.50
C LEU A 192 -46.88 -2.75 8.89
N ASN A 193 -47.00 -3.99 9.34
CA ASN A 193 -46.33 -4.46 10.56
C ASN A 193 -44.88 -4.82 10.21
N LEU A 194 -44.02 -3.80 10.14
CA LEU A 194 -42.60 -3.96 9.84
C LEU A 194 -41.79 -4.15 11.12
N SER A 195 -40.91 -5.16 11.10
CA SER A 195 -39.79 -5.23 12.03
C SER A 195 -38.67 -4.33 11.51
N TRP A 196 -38.79 -3.03 11.77
CA TRP A 196 -37.82 -2.05 11.31
C TRP A 196 -36.43 -2.32 11.88
N THR A 197 -35.43 -2.24 11.00
CA THR A 197 -34.01 -2.26 11.35
C THR A 197 -33.57 -0.87 11.74
N CYS A 198 -33.92 0.15 10.93
CA CYS A 198 -33.53 1.53 11.14
C CYS A 198 -34.74 2.48 11.01
N PRO A 199 -35.72 2.44 11.93
CA PRO A 199 -36.92 3.27 11.84
C PRO A 199 -36.59 4.77 11.89
N SER A 200 -35.66 5.17 12.74
CA SER A 200 -35.19 6.55 12.87
C SER A 200 -34.18 6.97 11.77
N GLY A 201 -33.94 6.11 10.80
CA GLY A 201 -33.05 6.35 9.67
C GLY A 201 -31.55 6.24 9.98
N MET A 202 -30.76 6.74 9.03
CA MET A 202 -29.32 6.50 8.94
C MET A 202 -28.50 7.16 10.06
N VAL A 203 -28.84 8.39 10.45
CA VAL A 203 -28.05 9.18 11.42
C VAL A 203 -28.06 8.54 12.82
N GLU A 204 -29.23 8.14 13.33
CA GLU A 204 -29.33 7.53 14.66
C GLU A 204 -28.74 6.11 14.71
N ASN A 205 -28.68 5.41 13.58
CA ASN A 205 -28.21 4.02 13.49
C ASN A 205 -26.80 3.89 12.88
N MET A 206 -26.05 4.99 12.78
CA MET A 206 -24.79 5.06 12.05
C MET A 206 -23.74 4.04 12.54
N GLU A 207 -23.65 3.79 13.85
CA GLU A 207 -22.68 2.84 14.40
C GLU A 207 -22.90 1.42 13.87
N ASN A 208 -24.15 0.96 13.84
CA ASN A 208 -24.51 -0.36 13.32
C ASN A 208 -24.25 -0.43 11.81
N ILE A 209 -24.63 0.60 11.06
CA ILE A 209 -24.42 0.68 9.61
C ILE A 209 -22.92 0.66 9.28
N VAL A 210 -22.10 1.35 10.07
CA VAL A 210 -20.64 1.32 9.93
C VAL A 210 -20.09 -0.09 10.19
N GLN A 211 -20.62 -0.84 11.16
CA GLN A 211 -20.23 -2.24 11.35
C GLN A 211 -20.64 -3.12 10.16
N GLU A 212 -21.88 -3.00 9.68
CA GLU A 212 -22.34 -3.72 8.48
C GLU A 212 -21.45 -3.44 7.27
N TYR A 213 -21.06 -2.17 7.09
CA TYR A 213 -20.15 -1.74 6.03
C TYR A 213 -18.77 -2.37 6.17
N LYS A 214 -18.22 -2.42 7.38
CA LYS A 214 -16.94 -3.08 7.66
C LYS A 214 -17.02 -4.58 7.38
N ASP A 215 -18.08 -5.24 7.82
CA ASP A 215 -18.27 -6.68 7.67
C ASP A 215 -18.47 -7.08 6.19
N CYS A 216 -19.35 -6.39 5.47
CA CYS A 216 -19.63 -6.68 4.07
C CYS A 216 -18.39 -6.52 3.18
N ARG A 217 -17.60 -5.47 3.43
CA ARG A 217 -16.38 -5.19 2.66
C ARG A 217 -15.13 -5.85 3.24
N GLN A 218 -15.27 -6.62 4.32
CA GLN A 218 -14.19 -7.27 5.04
C GLN A 218 -13.08 -6.29 5.44
N LEU A 219 -13.45 -5.08 5.87
CA LEU A 219 -12.53 -4.05 6.34
C LEU A 219 -12.16 -4.33 7.79
N LEU A 220 -11.16 -5.19 7.97
CA LEU A 220 -10.73 -5.66 9.30
C LEU A 220 -9.37 -5.05 9.67
N PRO A 221 -9.30 -4.27 10.77
CA PRO A 221 -8.05 -3.68 11.22
C PRO A 221 -7.06 -4.77 11.63
N VAL A 222 -5.83 -4.71 11.09
CA VAL A 222 -4.77 -5.65 11.47
C VAL A 222 -3.96 -5.04 12.61
N LYS A 223 -3.96 -5.70 13.77
CA LYS A 223 -3.27 -5.23 14.99
C LYS A 223 -2.10 -6.15 15.33
N LEU A 224 -0.88 -5.66 15.10
CA LEU A 224 0.36 -6.41 15.28
C LEU A 224 1.17 -5.84 16.44
N CYS A 225 1.85 -6.71 17.19
CA CYS A 225 2.87 -6.31 18.16
C CYS A 225 4.20 -6.98 17.82
N LEU A 226 5.25 -6.16 17.67
CA LEU A 226 6.61 -6.62 17.36
C LEU A 226 7.51 -6.49 18.60
N LEU A 227 7.92 -7.64 19.11
CA LEU A 227 8.81 -7.79 20.25
C LEU A 227 10.16 -8.36 19.81
N GLY A 228 11.22 -8.10 20.58
CA GLY A 228 12.55 -8.62 20.28
C GLY A 228 13.68 -7.72 20.76
N PRO A 229 14.93 -8.21 20.75
CA PRO A 229 16.08 -7.47 21.25
C PRO A 229 16.39 -6.22 20.40
N PRO A 230 17.13 -5.23 20.95
CA PRO A 230 17.59 -4.09 20.15
C PRO A 230 18.43 -4.56 18.93
N ALA A 231 18.42 -3.78 17.85
CA ALA A 231 19.15 -4.05 16.60
C ALA A 231 18.75 -5.29 15.79
N VAL A 232 17.69 -6.02 16.16
CA VAL A 232 17.23 -7.20 15.39
C VAL A 232 16.55 -6.84 14.04
N GLY A 233 16.14 -5.59 13.86
CA GLY A 233 15.45 -5.11 12.65
C GLY A 233 13.95 -4.88 12.80
N LYS A 234 13.44 -4.72 14.03
CA LYS A 234 12.01 -4.45 14.31
C LYS A 234 11.47 -3.27 13.52
N SER A 235 12.16 -2.13 13.51
CA SER A 235 11.69 -0.91 12.85
C SER A 235 11.56 -1.10 11.34
N THR A 236 12.54 -1.75 10.71
CA THR A 236 12.49 -2.10 9.28
C THR A 236 11.32 -3.04 8.96
N VAL A 237 11.06 -4.03 9.83
CA VAL A 237 9.91 -4.92 9.68
C VAL A 237 8.60 -4.17 9.89
N ALA A 238 8.52 -3.29 10.90
CA ALA A 238 7.35 -2.48 11.21
C ALA A 238 6.97 -1.57 10.03
N GLU A 239 7.93 -0.80 9.52
CA GLU A 239 7.74 0.10 8.36
C GLU A 239 7.22 -0.67 7.14
N LYS A 240 7.83 -1.81 6.81
CA LYS A 240 7.40 -2.63 5.66
C LYS A 240 6.03 -3.26 5.87
N LEU A 241 5.67 -3.63 7.10
CA LEU A 241 4.32 -4.14 7.42
C LEU A 241 3.27 -3.02 7.36
N CYS A 242 3.59 -1.84 7.88
CA CYS A 242 2.74 -0.65 7.80
C CYS A 242 2.43 -0.28 6.35
N GLN A 243 3.44 -0.32 5.46
CA GLN A 243 3.24 -0.09 4.03
C GLN A 243 2.38 -1.19 3.38
N TYR A 244 2.64 -2.46 3.69
CA TYR A 244 1.93 -3.58 3.06
C TYR A 244 0.45 -3.69 3.50
N TYR A 245 0.19 -3.55 4.80
CA TYR A 245 -1.16 -3.63 5.36
C TYR A 245 -1.91 -2.30 5.40
N ARG A 246 -1.23 -1.18 5.12
CA ARG A 246 -1.76 0.19 5.23
C ARG A 246 -2.26 0.49 6.64
N ILE A 247 -1.39 0.24 7.60
CA ILE A 247 -1.66 0.38 9.03
C ILE A 247 -0.64 1.30 9.69
N HIS A 248 -0.96 1.80 10.87
CA HIS A 248 -0.17 2.84 11.51
C HIS A 248 1.01 2.26 12.29
N HIS A 249 2.18 2.88 12.13
CA HIS A 249 3.34 2.54 12.95
C HIS A 249 3.24 3.26 14.29
N VAL A 250 3.14 2.49 15.37
CA VAL A 250 2.99 3.03 16.73
C VAL A 250 4.29 2.75 17.48
N HIS A 251 5.11 3.79 17.59
CA HIS A 251 6.39 3.76 18.28
C HIS A 251 6.43 4.87 19.34
N VAL A 252 6.71 4.50 20.59
CA VAL A 252 6.60 5.41 21.75
C VAL A 252 7.38 6.71 21.56
N HIS A 253 8.62 6.66 21.06
CA HIS A 253 9.44 7.86 20.87
C HIS A 253 8.80 8.85 19.89
N SER A 254 8.22 8.34 18.80
CA SER A 254 7.56 9.15 17.78
C SER A 254 6.27 9.77 18.33
N LEU A 255 5.55 9.06 19.19
CA LEU A 255 4.36 9.59 19.86
C LEU A 255 4.68 10.74 20.82
N LEU A 256 5.80 10.66 21.54
CA LEU A 256 6.23 11.72 22.45
C LEU A 256 6.58 13.00 21.69
N GLU A 257 7.30 12.89 20.58
CA GLU A 257 7.58 14.02 19.69
C GLU A 257 6.30 14.62 19.09
N GLU A 258 5.36 13.79 18.65
CA GLU A 258 4.04 14.21 18.14
C GLU A 258 3.21 14.94 19.23
N THR A 259 3.20 14.43 20.46
CA THR A 259 2.43 15.07 21.55
C THR A 259 3.06 16.39 22.00
N ASP A 260 4.39 16.49 22.01
CA ASP A 260 5.08 17.73 22.37
C ASP A 260 4.89 18.82 21.30
N THR A 261 4.94 18.46 20.02
CA THR A 261 4.64 19.39 18.91
C THR A 261 3.19 19.87 18.93
N GLN A 262 2.21 18.98 19.10
CA GLN A 262 0.79 19.36 19.22
C GLN A 262 0.52 20.26 20.44
N ARG A 263 1.21 20.02 21.57
CA ARG A 263 1.13 20.89 22.75
C ARG A 263 1.73 22.27 22.50
N GLN A 264 2.77 22.38 21.68
CA GLN A 264 3.35 23.67 21.30
C GLN A 264 2.43 24.44 20.34
N GLU A 265 1.82 23.77 19.37
CA GLU A 265 0.88 24.40 18.42
C GLU A 265 -0.42 24.89 19.09
N LYS A 266 -0.97 24.13 20.04
CA LYS A 266 -2.13 24.57 20.85
C LYS A 266 -1.81 25.79 21.73
N ARG A 267 -0.53 26.01 22.09
CA ARG A 267 -0.08 27.18 22.86
C ARG A 267 0.13 28.42 21.98
N THR A 268 0.49 28.25 20.71
CA THR A 268 0.69 29.37 19.78
C THR A 268 -0.58 29.81 19.07
N GLY A 269 -1.64 28.99 19.08
CA GLY A 269 -2.96 29.31 18.52
C GLY A 269 -3.95 30.00 19.47
N ALA A 270 -3.57 30.29 20.72
CA ALA A 270 -4.38 31.09 21.64
C ALA A 270 -4.01 32.59 21.49
N ASP A 271 -5.03 33.45 21.40
CA ASP A 271 -4.92 34.89 21.10
C ASP A 271 -3.78 35.64 21.83
N PRO A 272 -3.06 36.54 21.14
CA PRO A 272 -1.90 37.24 21.71
C PRO A 272 -2.34 38.52 22.44
N GLU A 273 -3.06 38.40 23.56
CA GLU A 273 -3.22 39.51 24.50
C GLU A 273 -2.98 39.02 25.94
N HIS A 274 -1.88 39.52 26.51
CA HIS A 274 -1.33 39.27 27.86
C HIS A 274 -0.47 38.00 28.03
N GLU A 275 0.82 38.12 27.72
CA GLU A 275 1.88 38.25 28.75
C GLU A 275 3.25 38.42 28.09
N ALA A 276 3.67 39.67 27.95
CA ALA A 276 5.06 40.01 27.76
C ALA A 276 5.77 39.92 29.12
N SER A 277 6.50 38.84 29.39
CA SER A 277 7.79 38.85 30.11
C SER A 277 8.27 37.44 30.48
N ALA A 278 9.10 36.84 29.62
CA ALA A 278 10.28 36.04 29.99
C ALA A 278 10.87 35.36 28.74
N ALA A 279 11.33 36.16 27.77
CA ALA A 279 12.21 35.66 26.71
C ALA A 279 13.64 35.54 27.28
N GLY A 280 13.88 34.46 28.01
CA GLY A 280 15.21 34.00 28.39
C GLY A 280 15.61 32.84 27.48
N ASN A 281 16.62 33.06 26.63
CA ASN A 281 17.29 32.04 25.85
C ASN A 281 17.65 30.82 26.72
N MET A 282 16.93 29.71 26.54
CA MET A 282 17.35 28.38 26.99
C MET A 282 17.58 27.56 25.72
N SER A 283 18.85 27.51 25.36
CA SER A 283 19.39 26.63 24.33
C SER A 283 18.95 25.19 24.58
N LEU A 284 18.56 24.56 23.48
CA LEU A 284 18.31 23.13 23.33
C LEU A 284 19.56 22.35 23.74
N GLU A 285 19.65 21.92 24.99
CA GLU A 285 20.47 20.81 25.47
C GLU A 285 20.17 20.62 26.96
N THR A 286 19.88 19.37 27.35
CA THR A 286 19.62 18.91 28.74
C THR A 286 18.27 19.26 29.39
N THR A 287 17.23 18.52 29.00
CA THR A 287 16.29 17.94 29.98
C THR A 287 15.65 16.69 29.38
N GLU A 288 16.24 15.53 29.70
CA GLU A 288 15.49 14.28 29.82
C GLU A 288 14.45 14.49 30.94
N GLY A 289 13.34 15.13 30.61
CA GLY A 289 12.13 15.05 31.42
C GLY A 289 11.60 13.64 31.23
N GLN A 290 12.01 12.71 32.09
CA GLN A 290 11.40 11.39 32.21
C GLN A 290 9.90 11.60 32.46
N LEU A 291 9.10 11.47 31.41
CA LEU A 291 7.68 11.20 31.57
C LEU A 291 7.57 9.94 32.42
N ASP A 292 6.68 9.98 33.40
CA ASP A 292 6.45 8.82 34.25
C ASP A 292 5.93 7.67 33.38
N GLU A 293 6.28 6.44 33.73
CA GLU A 293 5.90 5.23 32.99
C GLU A 293 4.37 5.14 32.82
N GLN A 294 3.63 5.67 33.79
CA GLN A 294 2.19 5.78 33.75
C GLN A 294 1.70 6.70 32.62
N GLN A 295 2.32 7.88 32.45
CA GLN A 295 1.95 8.83 31.40
C GLN A 295 2.20 8.26 30.00
N ILE A 296 3.26 7.47 29.82
CA ILE A 296 3.55 6.80 28.56
C ILE A 296 2.46 5.77 28.23
N CYS A 297 1.99 5.01 29.22
CA CYS A 297 0.90 4.05 29.03
C CYS A 297 -0.40 4.76 28.63
N GLU A 298 -0.73 5.88 29.28
CA GLU A 298 -1.92 6.68 28.99
C GLU A 298 -1.89 7.28 27.57
N ILE A 299 -0.78 7.90 27.16
CA ILE A 299 -0.60 8.46 25.81
C ILE A 299 -0.72 7.36 24.74
N LEU A 300 -0.11 6.20 25.00
CA LEU A 300 -0.18 5.08 24.07
C LEU A 300 -1.61 4.55 23.97
N GLN A 301 -2.31 4.39 25.10
CA GLN A 301 -3.69 3.94 25.12
C GLN A 301 -4.59 4.90 24.31
N GLU A 302 -4.47 6.21 24.53
CA GLU A 302 -5.20 7.24 23.76
C GLU A 302 -4.91 7.11 22.24
N LYS A 303 -3.64 6.90 21.86
CA LYS A 303 -3.28 6.69 20.46
C LYS A 303 -3.92 5.41 19.89
N LEU A 304 -3.91 4.30 20.63
CA LEU A 304 -4.51 3.04 20.18
C LEU A 304 -6.04 3.14 20.09
N GLU A 305 -6.66 3.94 20.94
CA GLU A 305 -8.11 4.22 20.94
C GLU A 305 -8.53 5.22 19.85
N SER A 306 -7.58 5.95 19.26
CA SER A 306 -7.85 6.83 18.12
C SER A 306 -8.50 6.09 16.95
N LYS A 307 -9.39 6.78 16.22
CA LYS A 307 -10.09 6.21 15.05
C LYS A 307 -9.15 5.67 13.99
N VAL A 308 -8.01 6.30 13.84
CA VAL A 308 -6.92 5.90 12.94
C VAL A 308 -6.46 4.47 13.24
N CYS A 309 -6.13 4.19 14.50
CA CYS A 309 -5.71 2.85 14.93
C CYS A 309 -6.88 1.86 14.97
N ARG A 310 -8.09 2.29 15.35
CA ARG A 310 -9.28 1.43 15.40
C ARG A 310 -9.79 1.00 14.03
N ASN A 311 -9.67 1.85 13.01
CA ASN A 311 -10.13 1.55 11.66
C ASN A 311 -9.07 0.81 10.85
N HIS A 312 -7.83 1.31 10.79
CA HIS A 312 -6.82 0.66 9.95
C HIS A 312 -6.09 -0.46 10.68
N GLY A 313 -5.96 -0.36 11.99
CA GLY A 313 -5.03 -1.19 12.76
C GLY A 313 -3.67 -0.53 12.90
N PHE A 314 -2.75 -1.25 13.52
CA PHE A 314 -1.45 -0.71 13.91
C PHE A 314 -0.37 -1.79 14.02
N VAL A 315 0.89 -1.37 13.91
CA VAL A 315 2.05 -2.14 14.35
C VAL A 315 2.63 -1.46 15.57
N LEU A 316 2.48 -2.11 16.72
CA LEU A 316 3.05 -1.67 17.98
C LEU A 316 4.49 -2.17 18.07
N GLU A 317 5.45 -1.26 17.98
CA GLU A 317 6.87 -1.59 18.02
C GLU A 317 7.49 -1.33 19.39
N GLY A 318 8.10 -2.37 19.96
CA GLY A 318 9.12 -2.20 20.99
C GLY A 318 8.59 -1.74 22.34
N PHE A 319 7.28 -1.72 22.58
CA PHE A 319 6.63 -1.48 23.86
C PHE A 319 5.27 -2.21 23.85
N PRO A 320 4.69 -2.66 24.97
CA PRO A 320 5.24 -2.71 26.34
C PRO A 320 6.50 -3.58 26.47
N HIS A 321 7.19 -3.46 27.61
CA HIS A 321 8.36 -4.24 27.98
C HIS A 321 8.10 -5.22 29.13
N THR A 322 7.11 -4.95 29.98
CA THR A 322 6.79 -5.75 31.17
C THR A 322 5.34 -6.18 31.17
N TYR A 323 5.05 -7.21 31.97
CA TYR A 323 3.68 -7.69 32.21
C TYR A 323 2.77 -6.57 32.74
N ASP A 324 3.25 -5.78 33.71
CA ASP A 324 2.47 -4.72 34.34
C ASP A 324 2.14 -3.57 33.37
N GLN A 325 3.06 -3.21 32.48
CA GLN A 325 2.81 -2.23 31.42
C GLN A 325 1.71 -2.73 30.48
N ALA A 326 1.83 -3.97 30.00
CA ALA A 326 0.81 -4.56 29.14
C ALA A 326 -0.56 -4.62 29.83
N LYS A 327 -0.58 -4.94 31.12
CA LYS A 327 -1.79 -4.91 31.92
C LYS A 327 -2.39 -3.51 31.98
N ARG A 328 -1.59 -2.46 32.20
CA ARG A 328 -2.11 -1.09 32.23
C ARG A 328 -2.71 -0.64 30.90
N ILE A 329 -2.04 -0.94 29.79
CA ILE A 329 -2.46 -0.49 28.45
C ILE A 329 -3.70 -1.25 27.95
N PHE A 330 -3.77 -2.56 28.19
CA PHE A 330 -4.77 -3.44 27.56
C PHE A 330 -5.87 -3.92 28.51
N SER A 331 -5.82 -3.61 29.81
CA SER A 331 -6.96 -3.91 30.69
C SER A 331 -8.15 -3.04 30.30
N ALA A 332 -9.34 -3.61 30.38
CA ALA A 332 -10.57 -2.84 30.24
C ALA A 332 -11.18 -2.60 31.62
N GLU A 333 -11.85 -1.46 31.80
CA GLU A 333 -12.66 -1.21 32.98
C GLU A 333 -13.80 -2.25 33.04
N GLU A 334 -14.08 -2.78 34.23
CA GLU A 334 -15.23 -3.68 34.43
C GLU A 334 -16.51 -2.93 34.07
N PRO A 335 -17.37 -3.46 33.19
CA PRO A 335 -18.66 -2.82 32.94
C PRO A 335 -19.47 -2.82 34.24
N GLU A 336 -19.98 -1.65 34.66
CA GLU A 336 -20.82 -1.48 35.88
C GLU A 336 -22.18 -2.21 35.82
N THR A 337 -22.39 -3.10 34.86
CA THR A 337 -23.60 -3.92 34.77
C THR A 337 -23.58 -5.00 35.84
N GLN A 338 -24.24 -4.71 36.96
CA GLN A 338 -24.81 -5.68 37.90
C GLN A 338 -25.78 -6.58 37.12
N ASP A 339 -25.30 -7.61 36.42
CA ASP A 339 -26.05 -8.82 36.02
C ASP A 339 -25.24 -9.65 35.01
N SER A 340 -24.17 -10.31 35.46
CA SER A 340 -23.66 -11.49 34.73
C SER A 340 -23.00 -12.51 35.67
N GLU A 341 -23.38 -13.77 35.49
CA GLU A 341 -22.92 -14.92 36.28
C GLU A 341 -21.40 -15.15 36.18
N PRO A 342 -20.74 -15.67 37.24
CA PRO A 342 -19.29 -15.83 37.31
C PRO A 342 -18.83 -17.09 36.55
N MET A 343 -18.90 -17.08 35.22
CA MET A 343 -18.46 -18.19 34.37
C MET A 343 -17.56 -17.71 33.20
N SER A 344 -16.51 -16.93 33.51
CA SER A 344 -15.23 -17.04 32.81
C SER A 344 -14.11 -16.50 33.71
N ARG A 345 -13.04 -17.27 33.91
CA ARG A 345 -11.88 -16.89 34.75
C ARG A 345 -10.85 -16.08 33.95
N THR A 346 -11.26 -15.43 32.87
CA THR A 346 -10.35 -14.67 32.00
C THR A 346 -10.48 -13.19 32.35
N PRO A 347 -9.41 -12.48 32.75
CA PRO A 347 -9.47 -11.06 33.07
C PRO A 347 -10.03 -10.28 31.87
N TRP A 348 -10.97 -9.36 32.10
CA TRP A 348 -11.55 -8.50 31.06
C TRP A 348 -10.44 -7.63 30.44
N TYR A 349 -10.34 -7.63 29.11
CA TYR A 349 -9.32 -6.86 28.38
C TYR A 349 -9.94 -6.16 27.18
N ASN A 350 -9.36 -5.02 26.79
CA ASN A 350 -9.90 -4.18 25.74
C ASN A 350 -9.58 -4.80 24.36
N LYS A 351 -10.53 -5.59 23.83
CA LYS A 351 -10.42 -6.25 22.51
C LYS A 351 -10.22 -5.26 21.36
N ILE A 352 -10.62 -3.99 21.53
CA ILE A 352 -10.49 -2.96 20.51
C ILE A 352 -9.00 -2.66 20.26
N ILE A 353 -8.24 -2.42 21.32
CA ILE A 353 -6.83 -2.00 21.25
C ILE A 353 -5.84 -3.15 21.45
N THR A 354 -6.26 -4.33 21.88
CA THR A 354 -5.35 -5.46 22.09
C THR A 354 -4.90 -6.05 20.73
N PRO A 355 -3.58 -6.26 20.52
CA PRO A 355 -3.05 -6.90 19.32
C PRO A 355 -3.60 -8.31 19.11
N GLU A 356 -3.83 -8.68 17.85
CA GLU A 356 -4.30 -10.03 17.47
C GLU A 356 -3.13 -10.96 17.17
N HIS A 357 -2.02 -10.40 16.68
CA HIS A 357 -0.80 -11.15 16.39
C HIS A 357 0.38 -10.52 17.11
N VAL A 358 1.11 -11.33 17.87
CA VAL A 358 2.34 -10.94 18.57
C VAL A 358 3.49 -11.73 17.97
N PHE A 359 4.54 -11.04 17.51
CA PHE A 359 5.73 -11.66 16.96
C PHE A 359 6.95 -11.32 17.81
N ALA A 360 7.64 -12.36 18.30
CA ALA A 360 8.90 -12.24 19.00
C ALA A 360 10.05 -12.55 18.03
N LEU A 361 10.83 -11.54 17.69
CA LEU A 361 12.03 -11.71 16.87
C LEU A 361 13.19 -12.15 17.77
N ASP A 362 13.72 -13.33 17.50
CA ASP A 362 14.82 -13.92 18.25
C ASP A 362 16.12 -13.80 17.47
N ALA A 363 17.21 -13.45 18.17
CA ALA A 363 18.55 -13.38 17.60
C ALA A 363 19.59 -13.62 18.71
N SER A 364 20.77 -14.11 18.35
CA SER A 364 21.87 -14.29 19.31
C SER A 364 22.58 -12.96 19.62
N ASP A 365 23.15 -12.85 20.82
CA ASP A 365 23.88 -11.65 21.24
C ASP A 365 25.08 -11.39 20.31
N ASP A 366 25.82 -12.45 19.93
CA ASP A 366 26.94 -12.35 18.99
C ASP A 366 26.54 -11.79 17.62
N PHE A 367 25.37 -12.22 17.11
CA PHE A 367 24.84 -11.74 15.84
C PHE A 367 24.50 -10.25 15.92
N LEU A 368 23.78 -9.84 16.96
CA LEU A 368 23.37 -8.44 17.14
C LEU A 368 24.57 -7.53 17.35
N THR A 369 25.57 -7.95 18.15
CA THR A 369 26.80 -7.18 18.36
C THR A 369 27.59 -7.00 17.06
N ARG A 370 27.73 -8.05 16.24
CA ARG A 370 28.38 -7.93 14.92
C ARG A 370 27.64 -6.98 13.99
N ARG A 371 26.30 -7.07 13.99
CA ARG A 371 25.45 -6.20 13.16
C ARG A 371 25.59 -4.74 13.55
N VAL A 372 25.61 -4.42 14.85
CA VAL A 372 25.82 -3.05 15.35
C VAL A 372 27.24 -2.56 15.04
N GLN A 373 28.27 -3.40 15.17
CA GLN A 373 29.66 -3.05 14.83
C GLN A 373 29.87 -2.76 13.34
N ALA A 374 29.05 -3.36 12.47
CA ALA A 374 29.10 -3.13 11.03
C ALA A 374 28.38 -1.84 10.59
N LEU A 375 27.63 -1.17 11.47
CA LEU A 375 26.91 0.05 11.14
C LEU A 375 27.87 1.26 11.03
N PRO A 376 27.67 2.15 10.04
CA PRO A 376 28.34 3.45 10.02
C PRO A 376 28.01 4.27 11.28
N GLU A 377 28.99 5.00 11.82
CA GLU A 377 28.85 5.81 13.05
C GLU A 377 27.66 6.78 12.97
N SER A 378 27.45 7.42 11.81
CA SER A 378 26.34 8.33 11.57
C SER A 378 24.95 7.70 11.67
N VAL A 379 24.82 6.39 11.38
CA VAL A 379 23.58 5.64 11.51
C VAL A 379 23.40 5.15 12.95
N ALA A 380 24.48 4.73 13.60
CA ALA A 380 24.47 4.28 14.98
C ALA A 380 24.08 5.41 15.96
N GLU A 381 24.53 6.65 15.72
CA GLU A 381 24.13 7.82 16.50
C GLU A 381 22.63 8.13 16.36
N LYS A 382 22.13 8.18 15.10
CA LYS A 382 20.72 8.46 14.80
C LYS A 382 19.76 7.41 15.36
N THR A 383 20.17 6.14 15.36
CA THR A 383 19.34 5.02 15.87
C THR A 383 19.55 4.74 17.36
N HIS A 384 20.38 5.55 18.04
CA HIS A 384 20.78 5.35 19.44
C HIS A 384 21.36 3.94 19.70
N LEU A 385 22.05 3.37 18.71
CA LEU A 385 22.73 2.08 18.74
C LEU A 385 24.25 2.23 18.95
N THR A 386 24.70 3.33 19.54
CA THR A 386 26.11 3.50 19.93
C THR A 386 26.53 2.39 20.89
N GLN A 387 27.82 1.98 20.85
CA GLN A 387 28.33 0.86 21.64
C GLN A 387 27.99 0.98 23.13
N ASP A 388 28.08 2.19 23.68
CA ASP A 388 27.81 2.48 25.09
C ASP A 388 26.33 2.32 25.48
N ARG A 389 25.39 2.53 24.54
CA ARG A 389 23.94 2.46 24.78
C ARG A 389 23.35 1.11 24.42
N PHE A 390 23.91 0.42 23.43
CA PHE A 390 23.38 -0.85 22.92
C PHE A 390 23.49 -1.98 23.95
N LEU A 391 24.67 -2.18 24.54
CA LEU A 391 24.92 -3.30 25.45
C LEU A 391 24.02 -3.26 26.71
N PRO A 392 23.85 -2.11 27.40
CA PRO A 392 22.92 -2.02 28.54
C PRO A 392 21.47 -2.32 28.16
N ARG A 393 21.00 -1.86 26.98
CA ARG A 393 19.64 -2.14 26.49
C ARG A 393 19.45 -3.62 26.21
N LEU A 394 20.43 -4.28 25.60
CA LEU A 394 20.38 -5.72 25.34
C LEU A 394 20.34 -6.52 26.65
N GLN A 395 21.21 -6.20 27.61
CA GLN A 395 21.22 -6.85 28.92
C GLN A 395 19.90 -6.67 29.67
N THR A 396 19.33 -5.46 29.64
CA THR A 396 18.03 -5.17 30.25
C THR A 396 16.92 -6.03 29.63
N PHE A 397 16.87 -6.11 28.29
CA PHE A 397 15.92 -6.97 27.58
C PHE A 397 16.07 -8.44 27.98
N ARG A 398 17.31 -8.97 28.01
CA ARG A 398 17.56 -10.37 28.42
C ARG A 398 17.17 -10.63 29.87
N ARG A 399 17.34 -9.66 30.77
CA ARG A 399 16.92 -9.76 32.18
C ARG A 399 15.39 -9.80 32.30
N LEU A 400 14.68 -8.93 31.59
CA LEU A 400 13.22 -8.88 31.62
C LEU A 400 12.59 -10.17 31.10
N ASN A 401 13.17 -10.77 30.06
CA ASN A 401 12.69 -12.06 29.53
C ASN A 401 13.03 -13.27 30.41
N ARG A 402 13.77 -13.08 31.51
CA ARG A 402 14.06 -14.11 32.53
C ARG A 402 13.25 -13.89 33.82
N ALA A 403 12.34 -12.91 33.84
CA ALA A 403 11.45 -12.68 34.96
C ALA A 403 10.49 -13.87 35.16
N GLU A 404 9.90 -13.99 36.35
CA GLU A 404 8.90 -15.01 36.65
C GLU A 404 7.63 -14.84 35.81
N ASP A 405 7.16 -13.59 35.66
CA ASP A 405 6.08 -13.19 34.78
C ASP A 405 6.63 -12.33 33.64
N THR A 406 6.67 -12.88 32.42
CA THR A 406 7.16 -12.18 31.24
C THR A 406 6.01 -11.49 30.48
N LEU A 407 6.37 -10.57 29.60
CA LEU A 407 5.42 -9.97 28.67
C LEU A 407 4.74 -11.01 27.77
N LEU A 408 5.43 -12.09 27.40
CA LEU A 408 4.84 -13.13 26.57
C LEU A 408 3.77 -13.91 27.35
N ASP A 409 3.95 -14.08 28.66
CA ASP A 409 2.97 -14.73 29.53
C ASP A 409 1.66 -13.94 29.62
N PHE A 410 1.75 -12.60 29.58
CA PHE A 410 0.57 -11.73 29.49
C PHE A 410 -0.33 -12.06 28.30
N PHE A 411 0.26 -12.29 27.13
CA PHE A 411 -0.48 -12.61 25.91
C PHE A 411 -0.98 -14.06 25.92
N HIS A 412 -0.17 -15.00 26.40
CA HIS A 412 -0.58 -16.40 26.55
C HIS A 412 -1.83 -16.55 27.44
N GLN A 413 -1.89 -15.81 28.55
CA GLN A 413 -3.06 -15.81 29.44
C GLN A 413 -4.35 -15.31 28.78
N ARG A 414 -4.25 -14.66 27.62
CA ARG A 414 -5.37 -14.15 26.80
C ARG A 414 -5.59 -14.95 25.53
N GLU A 415 -5.02 -16.15 25.45
CA GLU A 415 -5.09 -17.05 24.29
C GLU A 415 -4.42 -16.47 23.02
N ILE A 416 -3.65 -15.38 23.15
CA ILE A 416 -2.83 -14.81 22.08
C ILE A 416 -1.45 -15.45 22.18
N HIS A 417 -1.12 -16.33 21.25
CA HIS A 417 0.12 -17.10 21.28
C HIS A 417 1.22 -16.38 20.49
N PRO A 418 2.25 -15.79 21.15
CA PRO A 418 3.34 -15.12 20.48
C PRO A 418 4.11 -16.06 19.56
N GLN A 419 4.37 -15.59 18.34
CA GLN A 419 5.05 -16.35 17.30
C GLN A 419 6.54 -15.98 17.29
N HIS A 420 7.39 -16.96 17.56
CA HIS A 420 8.84 -16.79 17.58
C HIS A 420 9.44 -16.91 16.17
N ILE A 421 10.21 -15.90 15.77
CA ILE A 421 10.88 -15.86 14.46
C ILE A 421 12.38 -15.64 14.68
N ASP A 422 13.17 -16.67 14.40
CA ASP A 422 14.63 -16.59 14.43
C ASP A 422 15.16 -15.74 13.26
N VAL A 423 15.99 -14.76 13.60
CA VAL A 423 16.70 -13.84 12.71
C VAL A 423 18.18 -14.17 12.78
N SER A 424 18.58 -15.18 11.99
CA SER A 424 19.95 -15.69 11.93
C SER A 424 20.74 -15.19 10.71
N THR A 425 20.07 -14.61 9.71
CA THR A 425 20.70 -14.05 8.50
C THR A 425 20.64 -12.53 8.52
N ASP A 426 21.74 -11.88 8.19
CA ASP A 426 21.80 -10.42 8.03
C ASP A 426 21.21 -10.01 6.67
N ASP A 427 19.89 -10.16 6.57
CA ASP A 427 19.09 -9.66 5.45
C ASP A 427 18.64 -8.23 5.77
N PRO A 428 19.20 -7.19 5.11
CA PRO A 428 18.82 -5.81 5.35
C PRO A 428 17.33 -5.56 5.06
N GLU A 429 16.74 -6.38 4.20
CA GLU A 429 15.33 -6.27 3.83
C GLU A 429 14.38 -7.06 4.72
N CYS A 430 14.89 -7.89 5.62
CA CYS A 430 14.10 -8.75 6.51
C CYS A 430 13.04 -9.59 5.76
N THR A 431 13.35 -10.02 4.54
CA THR A 431 12.43 -10.66 3.59
C THR A 431 11.82 -11.94 4.16
N HIS A 432 12.66 -12.76 4.83
CA HIS A 432 12.22 -14.01 5.45
C HIS A 432 11.22 -13.77 6.59
N VAL A 433 11.51 -12.79 7.45
CA VAL A 433 10.66 -12.41 8.58
C VAL A 433 9.31 -11.91 8.06
N LEU A 434 9.33 -11.01 7.08
CA LEU A 434 8.12 -10.47 6.45
C LEU A 434 7.29 -11.55 5.79
N LYS A 435 7.92 -12.51 5.10
CA LYS A 435 7.22 -13.62 4.47
C LYS A 435 6.47 -14.45 5.50
N LYS A 436 7.12 -14.84 6.60
CA LYS A 436 6.48 -15.60 7.69
C LYS A 436 5.32 -14.84 8.33
N ILE A 437 5.51 -13.54 8.61
CA ILE A 437 4.44 -12.70 9.19
C ILE A 437 3.25 -12.64 8.22
N LYS A 438 3.49 -12.42 6.92
CA LYS A 438 2.43 -12.39 5.91
C LYS A 438 1.71 -13.73 5.74
N GLU A 439 2.41 -14.84 5.88
CA GLU A 439 1.80 -16.19 5.85
C GLU A 439 0.86 -16.42 7.03
N ILE A 440 1.18 -15.88 8.22
CA ILE A 440 0.39 -16.05 9.44
C ILE A 440 -0.80 -15.07 9.47
N VAL A 441 -0.56 -13.79 9.16
CA VAL A 441 -1.57 -12.72 9.20
C VAL A 441 -2.51 -12.80 8.00
N GLY A 442 -1.99 -13.23 6.84
CA GLY A 442 -2.74 -13.30 5.59
C GLY A 442 -2.70 -12.02 4.77
N VAL A 443 -3.62 -11.92 3.80
CA VAL A 443 -3.70 -10.78 2.88
C VAL A 443 -4.28 -9.54 3.55
N PRO A 444 -3.88 -8.32 3.15
CA PRO A 444 -4.46 -7.08 3.65
C PRO A 444 -5.97 -7.03 3.40
N LYS A 445 -6.71 -6.69 4.46
CA LYS A 445 -8.17 -6.57 4.49
C LYS A 445 -8.58 -5.10 4.58
N ASN A 446 -8.06 -4.30 3.66
CA ASN A 446 -8.30 -2.86 3.56
C ASN A 446 -8.50 -2.49 2.07
N TYR A 447 -8.91 -1.25 1.79
CA TYR A 447 -8.91 -0.72 0.44
C TYR A 447 -7.49 -0.83 -0.15
N GLY A 448 -7.38 -1.56 -1.25
CA GLY A 448 -6.13 -1.69 -2.01
C GLY A 448 -5.63 -0.34 -2.53
N ALA A 449 -4.47 -0.36 -3.18
CA ALA A 449 -3.88 0.84 -3.77
C ALA A 449 -4.87 1.60 -4.65
N SER A 450 -4.88 2.93 -4.51
CA SER A 450 -5.69 3.77 -5.39
C SER A 450 -5.22 3.56 -6.84
N PRO A 451 -6.07 3.78 -7.85
CA PRO A 451 -5.65 3.64 -9.25
C PRO A 451 -4.40 4.48 -9.57
N GLU A 452 -4.32 5.69 -9.02
CA GLU A 452 -3.16 6.58 -9.18
C GLU A 452 -1.90 6.01 -8.51
N GLU A 453 -2.01 5.49 -7.27
CA GLU A 453 -0.91 4.84 -6.58
C GLU A 453 -0.44 3.56 -7.31
N GLN A 454 -1.37 2.81 -7.89
CA GLN A 454 -1.05 1.63 -8.71
C GLN A 454 -0.28 2.03 -9.97
N GLU A 455 -0.74 3.07 -10.66
CA GLU A 455 -0.05 3.61 -11.85
C GLU A 455 1.34 4.14 -11.51
N GLU A 456 1.49 4.90 -10.42
CA GLU A 456 2.78 5.40 -9.95
C GLU A 456 3.75 4.27 -9.56
N GLU A 457 3.26 3.25 -8.85
CA GLU A 457 4.08 2.10 -8.46
C GLU A 457 4.47 1.25 -9.70
N GLU A 458 3.56 1.08 -10.66
CA GLU A 458 3.87 0.45 -11.94
C GLU A 458 4.93 1.22 -12.72
N GLN A 459 4.83 2.56 -12.76
CA GLN A 459 5.83 3.43 -13.37
C GLN A 459 7.19 3.31 -12.66
N ARG A 460 7.22 3.34 -11.32
CA ARG A 460 8.45 3.17 -10.54
C ARG A 460 9.10 1.81 -10.82
N ARG A 461 8.32 0.73 -10.78
CA ARG A 461 8.82 -0.63 -11.10
C ARG A 461 9.29 -0.73 -12.56
N ALA A 462 8.63 -0.05 -13.49
CA ALA A 462 9.08 0.01 -14.88
C ALA A 462 10.41 0.76 -15.02
N GLU A 463 10.58 1.86 -14.30
CA GLU A 463 11.81 2.64 -14.28
C GLU A 463 12.98 1.86 -13.65
N GLU A 464 12.76 1.21 -12.50
CA GLU A 464 13.76 0.34 -11.87
C GLU A 464 14.18 -0.81 -12.79
N ARG A 465 13.21 -1.46 -13.46
CA ARG A 465 13.51 -2.48 -14.48
C ARG A 465 14.33 -1.90 -15.62
N ARG A 466 14.02 -0.68 -16.08
CA ARG A 466 14.77 0.00 -17.14
C ARG A 466 16.20 0.31 -16.73
N GLN A 467 16.41 0.80 -15.50
CA GLN A 467 17.73 1.10 -14.96
C GLN A 467 18.56 -0.17 -14.75
N SER A 468 17.96 -1.24 -14.22
CA SER A 468 18.60 -2.55 -14.06
C SER A 468 19.08 -3.12 -15.39
N LEU A 469 18.22 -3.10 -16.42
CA LEU A 469 18.58 -3.54 -17.78
C LEU A 469 19.69 -2.67 -18.41
N ALA A 470 19.66 -1.36 -18.18
CA ALA A 470 20.70 -0.45 -18.66
C ALA A 470 22.06 -0.74 -18.00
N ALA A 471 22.08 -0.95 -16.68
CA ALA A 471 23.27 -1.32 -15.93
C ALA A 471 23.84 -2.66 -16.42
N GLU A 472 22.98 -3.66 -16.61
CA GLU A 472 23.39 -4.96 -17.17
C GLU A 472 23.97 -4.82 -18.59
N ALA A 473 23.37 -3.97 -19.43
CA ALA A 473 23.87 -3.70 -20.78
C ALA A 473 25.23 -3.00 -20.79
N VAL A 474 25.46 -2.04 -19.88
CA VAL A 474 26.77 -1.39 -19.70
C VAL A 474 27.81 -2.40 -19.24
N GLN A 475 27.47 -3.24 -18.25
CA GLN A 475 28.36 -4.28 -17.75
C GLN A 475 28.70 -5.30 -18.85
N ARG A 476 27.71 -5.76 -19.63
CA ARG A 476 27.93 -6.64 -20.78
C ARG A 476 28.81 -5.99 -21.86
N LYS A 477 28.63 -4.70 -22.16
CA LYS A 477 29.50 -3.97 -23.09
C LYS A 477 30.95 -3.91 -22.57
N HIS A 478 31.13 -3.63 -21.29
CA HIS A 478 32.45 -3.57 -20.67
C HIS A 478 33.14 -4.94 -20.70
N SER A 479 32.43 -6.01 -20.31
CA SER A 479 32.96 -7.38 -20.39
C SER A 479 33.31 -7.80 -21.82
N ARG A 480 32.48 -7.44 -22.82
CA ARG A 480 32.78 -7.72 -24.24
C ARG A 480 34.00 -6.95 -24.73
N ALA A 481 34.14 -5.68 -24.36
CA ALA A 481 35.30 -4.87 -24.72
C ALA A 481 36.58 -5.45 -24.11
N ALA A 482 36.55 -5.84 -22.83
CA ALA A 482 37.67 -6.50 -22.16
C ALA A 482 38.07 -7.81 -22.86
N ALA A 483 37.10 -8.66 -23.22
CA ALA A 483 37.36 -9.90 -23.94
C ALA A 483 37.97 -9.67 -25.33
N LEU A 484 37.56 -8.61 -26.05
CA LEU A 484 38.16 -8.26 -27.34
C LEU A 484 39.61 -7.78 -27.20
N VAL A 485 39.92 -7.02 -26.15
CA VAL A 485 41.30 -6.59 -25.84
C VAL A 485 42.17 -7.80 -25.50
N GLU A 486 41.66 -8.74 -24.70
CA GLU A 486 42.37 -9.97 -24.36
C GLU A 486 42.65 -10.84 -25.60
N LEU A 487 41.64 -11.02 -26.47
CA LEU A 487 41.80 -11.75 -27.73
C LEU A 487 42.86 -11.10 -28.64
N ALA A 488 42.87 -9.77 -28.73
CA ALA A 488 43.84 -9.03 -29.53
C ALA A 488 45.28 -9.23 -28.99
N ALA A 489 45.47 -9.16 -27.66
CA ALA A 489 46.76 -9.41 -27.03
C ALA A 489 47.26 -10.85 -27.30
N GLN A 490 46.37 -11.85 -27.16
CA GLN A 490 46.70 -13.25 -27.48
C GLN A 490 47.12 -13.41 -28.95
N HIS A 491 46.43 -12.73 -29.87
CA HIS A 491 46.75 -12.77 -31.30
C HIS A 491 48.10 -12.11 -31.62
N GLU A 492 48.41 -10.98 -30.98
CA GLU A 492 49.71 -10.31 -31.11
C GLU A 492 50.87 -11.17 -30.59
N ASP A 493 50.70 -11.80 -29.43
CA ASP A 493 51.70 -12.71 -28.88
C ASP A 493 51.89 -13.95 -29.75
N TRP A 494 50.81 -14.52 -30.29
CA TRP A 494 50.89 -15.62 -31.25
C TRP A 494 51.66 -15.21 -32.52
N HIS A 495 51.38 -14.03 -33.07
CA HIS A 495 52.10 -13.49 -34.21
C HIS A 495 53.60 -13.29 -33.94
N ARG A 496 53.94 -12.76 -32.76
CA ARG A 496 55.33 -12.58 -32.34
C ARG A 496 56.07 -13.92 -32.27
N ASN A 497 55.45 -14.92 -31.64
CA ASN A 497 55.99 -16.26 -31.54
C ASN A 497 56.17 -16.91 -32.92
N LEU A 498 55.21 -16.74 -33.83
CA LEU A 498 55.29 -17.28 -35.19
C LEU A 498 56.46 -16.68 -35.97
N LEU A 499 56.67 -15.36 -35.86
CA LEU A 499 57.81 -14.69 -36.50
C LEU A 499 59.14 -15.18 -35.94
N GLU A 500 59.21 -15.40 -34.63
CA GLU A 500 60.40 -15.93 -33.99
C GLU A 500 60.71 -17.37 -34.43
N VAL A 501 59.70 -18.24 -34.53
CA VAL A 501 59.87 -19.59 -35.09
C VAL A 501 60.37 -19.53 -36.54
N ARG A 502 59.80 -18.65 -37.38
CA ARG A 502 60.25 -18.49 -38.77
C ARG A 502 61.70 -18.02 -38.85
N ARG A 503 62.12 -17.10 -37.98
CA ARG A 503 63.52 -16.66 -37.86
C ARG A 503 64.43 -17.83 -37.50
N GLN A 504 64.09 -18.59 -36.46
CA GLN A 504 64.85 -19.75 -36.02
C GLN A 504 64.96 -20.82 -37.12
N GLN A 505 63.88 -21.07 -37.87
CA GLN A 505 63.90 -21.98 -39.02
C GLN A 505 64.82 -21.48 -40.14
N GLY A 506 64.80 -20.17 -40.44
CA GLY A 506 65.69 -19.56 -41.43
C GLY A 506 67.16 -19.66 -41.04
N GLU A 507 67.49 -19.43 -39.76
CA GLU A 507 68.84 -19.61 -39.22
C GLU A 507 69.29 -21.07 -39.30
N LEU A 508 68.42 -22.01 -38.96
CA LEU A 508 68.70 -23.44 -39.06
C LEU A 508 68.94 -23.87 -40.51
N LEU A 509 68.06 -23.47 -41.44
CA LEU A 509 68.22 -23.76 -42.87
C LEU A 509 69.50 -23.12 -43.43
N GLY A 510 69.81 -21.89 -43.04
CA GLY A 510 71.06 -21.22 -43.40
C GLY A 510 72.28 -21.99 -42.88
N ALA A 511 72.23 -22.48 -41.64
CA ALA A 511 73.28 -23.31 -41.06
C ALA A 511 73.42 -24.67 -41.78
N GLN A 512 72.32 -25.31 -42.16
CA GLN A 512 72.33 -26.54 -42.95
C GLN A 512 72.84 -26.33 -44.38
N ALA A 513 72.66 -25.13 -44.96
CA ALA A 513 73.15 -24.77 -46.28
C ALA A 513 74.65 -24.35 -46.27
N LEU A 514 75.24 -24.05 -45.11
CA LEU A 514 76.65 -23.63 -45.00
C LEU A 514 77.64 -24.66 -45.59
N PRO A 515 77.57 -25.98 -45.30
CA PRO A 515 78.46 -26.96 -45.90
C PRO A 515 78.38 -26.99 -47.42
N LEU A 516 77.16 -26.97 -47.98
CA LEU A 516 76.93 -26.95 -49.43
C LEU A 516 77.45 -25.65 -50.05
N ARG A 517 77.18 -24.49 -49.44
CA ARG A 517 77.67 -23.19 -49.90
C ARG A 517 79.20 -23.11 -49.85
N ASN A 518 79.83 -23.62 -48.79
CA ASN A 518 81.28 -23.68 -48.67
C ASN A 518 81.90 -24.61 -49.72
N TYR A 519 81.25 -25.75 -50.01
CA TYR A 519 81.67 -26.65 -51.07
C TYR A 519 81.61 -25.96 -52.44
N LEU A 520 80.48 -25.33 -52.78
CA LEU A 520 80.31 -24.58 -54.03
C LEU A 520 81.33 -23.44 -54.14
N MET A 521 81.53 -22.66 -53.08
CA MET A 521 82.51 -21.56 -53.05
C MET A 521 83.96 -22.04 -53.22
N LYS A 522 84.31 -23.23 -52.72
CA LYS A 522 85.67 -23.75 -52.77
C LYS A 522 85.99 -24.48 -54.07
N HIS A 523 85.05 -25.26 -54.59
CA HIS A 523 85.29 -26.19 -55.70
C HIS A 523 84.66 -25.76 -57.02
N VAL A 524 83.53 -25.04 -57.00
CA VAL A 524 82.79 -24.69 -58.23
C VAL A 524 83.03 -23.24 -58.62
N MET A 525 83.01 -22.32 -57.64
CA MET A 525 83.14 -20.89 -57.89
C MET A 525 84.47 -20.47 -58.51
N PRO A 526 85.65 -21.02 -58.16
CA PRO A 526 86.91 -20.62 -58.80
C PRO A 526 86.90 -20.95 -60.30
N SER A 527 86.49 -22.17 -60.67
CA SER A 527 86.38 -22.61 -62.07
C SER A 527 85.33 -21.80 -62.83
N LEU A 528 84.18 -21.52 -62.22
CA LEU A 528 83.15 -20.67 -62.80
C LEU A 528 83.62 -19.23 -62.99
N THR A 529 84.34 -18.66 -62.01
CA THR A 529 84.85 -17.29 -62.07
C THR A 529 85.94 -17.15 -63.14
N GLN A 530 86.81 -18.15 -63.28
CA GLN A 530 87.79 -18.21 -64.36
C GLN A 530 87.11 -18.31 -65.72
N ALA A 531 86.14 -19.23 -65.88
CA ALA A 531 85.35 -19.39 -67.10
C ALA A 531 84.62 -18.08 -67.49
N MET A 532 84.01 -17.39 -66.50
CA MET A 532 83.37 -16.10 -66.71
C MET A 532 84.35 -14.99 -67.07
N SER A 533 85.54 -14.98 -66.45
CA SER A 533 86.59 -14.02 -66.79
C SER A 533 87.11 -14.23 -68.21
N GLU A 534 87.32 -15.48 -68.63
CA GLU A 534 87.75 -15.80 -69.99
C GLU A 534 86.65 -15.54 -71.03
N CYS A 535 85.39 -15.83 -70.71
CA CYS A 535 84.25 -15.48 -71.54
C CYS A 535 84.17 -13.95 -71.76
N CYS A 536 84.36 -13.16 -70.71
CA CYS A 536 84.42 -11.70 -70.80
C CYS A 536 85.60 -11.19 -71.65
N ARG A 537 86.70 -11.95 -71.72
CA ARG A 537 87.90 -11.61 -72.52
C ARG A 537 87.74 -11.96 -73.99
N VAL A 538 87.22 -13.15 -74.30
CA VAL A 538 87.06 -13.66 -75.68
C VAL A 538 85.85 -13.05 -76.37
N LYS A 539 84.82 -12.64 -75.60
CA LYS A 539 83.53 -12.15 -76.11
C LYS A 539 82.97 -13.02 -77.25
N PRO A 540 82.72 -14.31 -76.97
CA PRO A 540 82.14 -15.23 -77.94
C PRO A 540 80.71 -14.79 -78.32
N HIS A 541 80.25 -15.24 -79.49
CA HIS A 541 78.93 -14.89 -80.03
C HIS A 541 77.78 -15.48 -79.19
N ASP A 542 78.03 -16.59 -78.48
CA ASP A 542 77.15 -17.15 -77.45
C ASP A 542 77.94 -17.37 -76.13
N PRO A 543 77.68 -16.57 -75.08
CA PRO A 543 78.39 -16.66 -73.82
C PRO A 543 77.94 -17.84 -72.94
N VAL A 544 76.74 -18.40 -73.15
CA VAL A 544 76.22 -19.49 -72.32
C VAL A 544 76.82 -20.82 -72.77
N ASP A 545 76.83 -21.08 -74.08
CA ASP A 545 77.46 -22.29 -74.65
C ASP A 545 78.98 -22.29 -74.42
N PHE A 546 79.63 -21.12 -74.57
CA PHE A 546 81.06 -20.99 -74.28
C PHE A 546 81.41 -21.29 -72.82
N LEU A 547 80.59 -20.82 -71.87
CA LEU A 547 80.78 -21.13 -70.46
C LEU A 547 80.57 -22.62 -70.17
N ALA A 548 79.58 -23.26 -70.79
CA ALA A 548 79.32 -24.69 -70.64
C ALA A 548 80.48 -25.54 -71.19
N GLU A 549 80.96 -25.24 -72.41
CA GLU A 549 82.10 -25.95 -73.01
C GLU A 549 83.40 -25.77 -72.22
N HIS A 550 83.66 -24.55 -71.73
CA HIS A 550 84.86 -24.23 -70.97
C HIS A 550 84.89 -24.90 -69.58
N LEU A 551 83.72 -25.04 -68.95
CA LEU A 551 83.59 -25.77 -67.68
C LEU A 551 83.64 -27.29 -67.87
N LEU A 552 83.18 -27.81 -69.02
CA LEU A 552 83.29 -29.22 -69.35
C LEU A 552 84.74 -29.63 -69.67
N HIS A 553 85.47 -28.82 -70.45
CA HIS A 553 86.89 -29.09 -70.77
C HIS A 553 87.81 -29.02 -69.54
N ASN A 554 87.68 -28.00 -68.68
CA ASN A 554 88.53 -27.87 -67.49
C ASN A 554 88.24 -28.91 -66.39
N ASN A 555 87.11 -29.62 -66.47
CA ASN A 555 86.79 -30.72 -65.55
C ASN A 555 87.39 -32.07 -66.00
N GLU A 556 87.80 -32.23 -67.26
CA GLU A 556 88.45 -33.46 -67.75
C GLU A 556 89.94 -33.55 -67.35
N ASP A 557 90.60 -32.41 -67.09
CA ASP A 557 92.03 -32.33 -66.70
C ASP A 557 92.28 -32.45 -65.16
N GLN A 558 91.23 -32.61 -64.35
CA GLN A 558 91.33 -32.71 -62.87
C GLN A 558 90.88 -34.06 -62.28
N HIS A 559 90.81 -35.12 -63.09
CA HIS A 559 90.52 -36.49 -62.63
C HIS A 559 91.74 -37.41 -62.63
#